data_AF-A0A972ZU67-F1
#
_entry.id   AF-A0A972ZU67-F1
#
_cell.length_a   1.000
_cell.length_b   1.000
_cell.length_c   1.000
_cell.angle_alpha   90.00
_cell.angle_beta   90.00
_cell.angle_gamma   90.00
#
_symmetry.space_group_name_H-M   'P 1'
#
loop_
_entity.id
_entity.type
_entity.pdbx_description
1 polymer ?
#
loop_
_entity_poly.entity_id
_entity_poly.type
_entity_poly.pdbx_seq_one_letter_code
_entity_poly.pdbx_strand_id
1 'polypeptide(L)'
;MTLSAPGAAAALSGVLWVVLLLFRGGFWRADQRLGPAPEKPSPEARWPALAVVIPARNEAEGIGRAVATLLGQDYPGVMRVTVVDDNSDDGTADIARAAAGEHGDRLSIIAGAPLEHGWTGKLWAVAQGIAHARTKLPDADYLLLTDGDIEHGPGNLRQLAAKADAENLALTSLMVKLRCETGWERFLVPAFVFFFQKLYPFAWVNDPARKIAGAAGGCMLV
;
A
#
# COMPACT_ATOMS: atom_id res chain seq x y z
N MET A 1 39.81 -32.10 -16.47
CA MET A 1 40.24 -30.72 -16.17
C MET A 1 39.45 -30.26 -14.95
N THR A 2 40.03 -30.36 -13.75
CA THR A 2 39.36 -29.99 -12.49
C THR A 2 39.41 -28.47 -12.32
N LEU A 3 38.26 -27.82 -12.11
CA LEU A 3 38.22 -26.39 -11.80
C LEU A 3 38.97 -26.10 -10.50
N SER A 4 39.75 -25.02 -10.48
CA SER A 4 40.30 -24.48 -9.24
C SER A 4 39.18 -24.05 -8.30
N ALA A 5 39.43 -23.95 -6.98
CA ALA A 5 38.41 -23.53 -6.02
C ALA A 5 37.74 -22.17 -6.38
N PRO A 6 38.47 -21.13 -6.84
CA PRO A 6 37.85 -19.91 -7.36
C PRO A 6 36.99 -20.15 -8.61
N GLY A 7 37.43 -21.03 -9.51
CA GLY A 7 36.69 -21.39 -10.72
C GLY A 7 35.39 -22.12 -10.41
N ALA A 8 35.39 -23.01 -9.43
CA ALA A 8 34.20 -23.71 -8.95
C ALA A 8 33.20 -22.73 -8.30
N ALA A 9 33.67 -21.80 -7.47
CA ALA A 9 32.83 -20.78 -6.85
C ALA A 9 32.18 -19.84 -7.90
N ALA A 10 32.94 -19.41 -8.90
CA ALA A 10 32.42 -18.58 -10.00
C ALA A 10 31.36 -19.32 -10.82
N ALA A 11 31.60 -20.60 -11.15
CA ALA A 11 30.62 -21.42 -11.86
C ALA A 11 29.32 -21.60 -11.06
N LEU A 12 29.42 -21.89 -9.76
CA LEU A 12 28.27 -22.01 -8.87
C LEU A 12 27.46 -20.70 -8.82
N SER A 13 28.14 -19.57 -8.65
CA SER A 13 27.49 -18.25 -8.68
C SER A 13 26.76 -18.00 -10.01
N GLY A 14 27.39 -18.31 -11.14
CA GLY A 14 26.78 -18.19 -12.47
C GLY A 14 25.51 -19.04 -12.61
N VAL A 15 25.56 -20.31 -12.16
CA VAL A 15 24.39 -21.19 -12.16
C VAL A 15 23.26 -20.62 -11.29
N LEU A 16 23.57 -20.14 -10.08
CA LEU A 16 22.57 -19.52 -9.20
C LEU A 16 21.90 -18.31 -9.86
N TRP A 17 22.66 -17.47 -10.56
CA TRP A 17 22.09 -16.34 -11.31
C TRP A 17 21.19 -16.79 -12.47
N VAL A 18 21.59 -17.81 -13.24
CA VAL A 18 20.75 -18.39 -14.30
C VAL A 18 19.45 -18.94 -13.70
N VAL A 19 19.54 -19.66 -12.59
CA VAL A 19 18.37 -20.19 -11.88
C VAL A 19 17.44 -19.06 -11.43
N LEU A 20 17.98 -18.00 -10.84
CA LEU A 20 17.19 -16.85 -10.41
C LEU A 20 16.53 -16.13 -11.59
N LEU A 21 17.25 -15.87 -12.67
CA LEU A 21 16.73 -15.11 -13.81
C LEU A 21 15.64 -15.86 -14.58
N LEU A 22 15.76 -17.19 -14.70
CA LEU A 22 14.88 -18.00 -15.53
C LEU A 22 13.78 -18.71 -14.73
N PHE A 23 14.03 -19.07 -13.47
CA PHE A 23 13.14 -19.97 -12.70
C PHE A 23 12.60 -19.35 -11.40
N ARG A 24 12.89 -18.07 -11.10
CA ARG A 24 12.35 -17.36 -9.91
C ARG A 24 11.22 -16.38 -10.26
N GLY A 25 10.28 -16.83 -11.08
CA GLY A 25 9.02 -16.13 -11.32
C GLY A 25 9.15 -14.77 -12.02
N GLY A 26 10.25 -14.57 -12.76
CA GLY A 26 10.48 -13.32 -13.47
C GLY A 26 10.54 -12.11 -12.55
N PHE A 27 11.10 -12.25 -11.33
CA PHE A 27 11.14 -11.21 -10.30
C PHE A 27 11.71 -9.85 -10.76
N TRP A 28 12.44 -9.83 -11.87
CA TRP A 28 13.05 -8.64 -12.46
C TRP A 28 12.13 -7.90 -13.45
N ARG A 29 10.98 -8.47 -13.84
CA ARG A 29 10.10 -7.93 -14.90
C ARG A 29 9.30 -6.69 -14.49
N ALA A 30 9.03 -6.50 -13.19
CA ALA A 30 8.26 -5.36 -12.65
C ALA A 30 6.96 -5.06 -13.45
N ASP A 31 6.29 -6.12 -13.89
CA ASP A 31 5.14 -6.10 -14.80
C ASP A 31 3.81 -6.38 -14.10
N GLN A 32 3.85 -6.78 -12.83
CA GLN A 32 2.68 -6.90 -11.97
C GLN A 32 2.22 -5.50 -11.56
N ARG A 33 1.20 -4.99 -12.24
CA ARG A 33 0.67 -3.64 -12.07
C ARG A 33 -0.84 -3.69 -11.97
N LEU A 34 -1.39 -2.74 -11.23
CA LEU A 34 -2.82 -2.51 -11.22
C LEU A 34 -3.26 -2.04 -12.61
N GLY A 35 -4.33 -2.63 -13.15
CA GLY A 35 -4.87 -2.27 -14.46
C GLY A 35 -5.37 -0.81 -14.50
N PRO A 36 -5.69 -0.28 -15.68
CA PRO A 36 -6.30 1.05 -15.77
C PRO A 36 -7.57 1.13 -14.92
N ALA A 37 -7.87 2.32 -14.40
CA ALA A 37 -9.13 2.53 -13.71
C ALA A 37 -10.28 2.20 -14.66
N PRO A 38 -11.28 1.41 -14.23
CA PRO A 38 -12.48 1.24 -15.03
C PRO A 38 -13.09 2.61 -15.29
N GLU A 39 -13.72 2.76 -16.46
CA GLU A 39 -14.56 3.92 -16.73
C GLU A 39 -15.62 4.04 -15.64
N LYS A 40 -16.03 5.28 -15.34
CA LYS A 40 -17.14 5.51 -14.41
C LYS A 40 -18.37 4.78 -14.96
N PRO A 41 -18.91 3.79 -14.26
CA PRO A 41 -20.07 3.07 -14.72
C PRO A 41 -21.30 3.99 -14.59
N SER A 42 -22.42 3.50 -15.10
CA SER A 42 -23.70 4.18 -14.97
C SER A 42 -23.95 4.62 -13.52
N PRO A 43 -24.61 5.77 -13.29
CA PRO A 43 -24.97 6.24 -11.94
C PRO A 43 -25.71 5.21 -11.07
N GLU A 44 -26.32 4.21 -11.69
CA GLU A 44 -27.06 3.12 -11.04
C GLU A 44 -26.18 1.97 -10.55
N ALA A 45 -24.91 1.91 -10.95
CA ALA A 45 -24.01 0.84 -10.53
C ALA A 45 -23.63 1.02 -9.05
N ARG A 46 -23.91 0.00 -8.23
CA ARG A 46 -23.47 -0.01 -6.83
C ARG A 46 -21.95 -0.18 -6.77
N TRP A 47 -21.30 0.72 -6.05
CA TRP A 47 -19.88 0.64 -5.72
C TRP A 47 -19.67 0.25 -4.27
N PRO A 48 -18.61 -0.52 -3.95
CA PRO A 48 -18.34 -0.92 -2.58
C PRO A 48 -18.03 0.30 -1.71
N ALA A 49 -18.52 0.29 -0.48
CA ALA A 49 -18.22 1.32 0.51
C ALA A 49 -16.79 1.11 1.06
N LEU A 50 -15.99 2.19 1.14
CA LEU A 50 -14.58 2.13 1.56
C LEU A 50 -14.34 2.86 2.89
N ALA A 51 -13.81 2.15 3.86
CA ALA A 51 -13.21 2.75 5.05
C ALA A 51 -11.69 2.87 4.84
N VAL A 52 -11.12 4.06 4.97
CA VAL A 52 -9.67 4.28 4.84
C VAL A 52 -9.09 4.62 6.21
N VAL A 53 -7.96 4.00 6.57
CA VAL A 53 -7.23 4.24 7.82
C VAL A 53 -5.80 4.60 7.52
N ILE A 54 -5.36 5.73 8.07
CA ILE A 54 -4.00 6.27 7.96
C ILE A 54 -3.41 6.41 9.36
N PRO A 55 -2.49 5.52 9.80
CA PRO A 55 -1.70 5.77 10.99
C PRO A 55 -0.65 6.85 10.68
N ALA A 56 -0.52 7.86 11.54
CA ALA A 56 0.43 8.93 11.37
C ALA A 56 1.14 9.26 12.68
N ARG A 57 2.47 9.38 12.63
CA ARG A 57 3.29 9.86 13.75
C ARG A 57 4.46 10.66 13.21
N ASN A 58 4.47 11.96 13.47
CA ASN A 58 5.48 12.88 12.97
C ASN A 58 5.62 12.83 11.43
N GLU A 59 4.48 12.96 10.75
CA GLU A 59 4.32 12.87 9.30
C GLU A 59 4.00 14.23 8.67
N ALA A 60 4.37 15.35 9.29
CA ALA A 60 4.03 16.70 8.82
C ALA A 60 4.43 16.95 7.35
N GLU A 61 5.52 16.35 6.87
CA GLU A 61 6.01 16.51 5.50
C GLU A 61 5.15 15.80 4.44
N GLY A 62 4.48 14.71 4.81
CA GLY A 62 3.76 13.80 3.91
C GLY A 62 2.24 13.88 4.02
N ILE A 63 1.73 13.98 5.25
CA ILE A 63 0.33 13.72 5.59
C ILE A 63 -0.65 14.60 4.83
N GLY A 64 -0.30 15.87 4.59
CA GLY A 64 -1.16 16.78 3.85
C GLY A 64 -1.41 16.31 2.42
N ARG A 65 -0.38 15.82 1.72
CA ARG A 65 -0.54 15.30 0.34
C ARG A 65 -1.27 13.96 0.32
N ALA A 66 -0.96 13.07 1.26
CA ALA A 66 -1.65 11.78 1.37
C ALA A 66 -3.17 11.97 1.59
N VAL A 67 -3.56 12.80 2.56
CA VAL A 67 -4.96 13.11 2.85
C VAL A 67 -5.64 13.80 1.68
N ALA A 68 -5.02 14.83 1.09
CA ALA A 68 -5.60 15.55 -0.04
C ALA A 68 -5.84 14.64 -1.26
N THR A 69 -4.88 13.78 -1.60
CA THR A 69 -5.00 12.87 -2.74
C THR A 69 -6.03 11.76 -2.52
N LEU A 70 -6.23 11.30 -1.28
CA LEU A 70 -7.29 10.35 -0.93
C LEU A 70 -8.67 10.99 -0.95
N LEU A 71 -8.82 12.19 -0.40
CA LEU A 71 -10.12 12.89 -0.40
C LEU A 71 -10.52 13.34 -1.81
N GLY A 72 -9.55 13.69 -2.65
CA GLY A 72 -9.72 14.02 -4.07
C GLY A 72 -9.91 12.81 -4.99
N GLN A 73 -10.08 11.59 -4.46
CA GLN A 73 -10.32 10.42 -5.29
C GLN A 73 -11.65 10.54 -6.03
N ASP A 74 -11.61 10.16 -7.30
CA ASP A 74 -12.77 10.11 -8.16
C ASP A 74 -13.55 8.80 -7.93
N TYR A 75 -13.94 8.57 -6.68
CA TYR A 75 -14.57 7.34 -6.23
C TYR A 75 -16.10 7.50 -6.20
N PRO A 76 -16.87 6.72 -6.98
CA PRO A 76 -18.32 6.88 -7.07
C PRO A 76 -19.08 6.28 -5.88
N GLY A 77 -18.45 5.42 -5.07
CA GLY A 77 -19.03 4.85 -3.86
C GLY A 77 -18.84 5.74 -2.62
N VAL A 78 -19.44 5.32 -1.50
CA VAL A 78 -19.21 5.97 -0.20
C VAL A 78 -17.79 5.68 0.26
N MET A 79 -17.06 6.70 0.70
CA MET A 79 -15.73 6.53 1.28
C MET A 79 -15.50 7.51 2.42
N ARG A 80 -14.98 7.00 3.54
CA ARG A 80 -14.57 7.78 4.71
C ARG A 80 -13.11 7.53 5.05
N VAL A 81 -12.38 8.58 5.40
CA VAL A 81 -10.97 8.55 5.78
C VAL A 81 -10.83 8.78 7.28
N THR A 82 -10.05 7.96 7.95
CA THR A 82 -9.69 8.12 9.36
C THR A 82 -8.18 8.26 9.47
N VAL A 83 -7.71 9.41 9.92
CA VAL A 83 -6.31 9.61 10.32
C VAL A 83 -6.19 9.37 11.82
N VAL A 84 -5.25 8.54 12.22
CA VAL A 84 -4.89 8.30 13.61
C VAL A 84 -3.57 9.01 13.89
N ASP A 85 -3.64 10.12 14.62
CA ASP A 85 -2.46 10.84 15.07
C ASP A 85 -1.89 10.17 16.33
N ASP A 86 -0.86 9.32 16.17
CA ASP A 86 -0.20 8.57 17.23
C ASP A 86 0.80 9.43 18.01
N ASN A 87 0.27 10.48 18.64
CA ASN A 87 0.99 11.40 19.52
C ASN A 87 2.12 12.17 18.82
N SER A 88 1.79 12.81 17.69
CA SER A 88 2.77 13.66 16.98
C SER A 88 3.05 14.97 17.72
N ASP A 89 4.25 15.51 17.51
CA ASP A 89 4.71 16.80 18.08
C ASP A 89 5.07 17.85 17.01
N ASP A 90 4.87 17.53 15.74
CA ASP A 90 5.26 18.35 14.57
C ASP A 90 4.08 19.03 13.85
N GLY A 91 2.86 18.93 14.39
CA GLY A 91 1.65 19.50 13.78
C GLY A 91 0.98 18.60 12.73
N THR A 92 1.35 17.32 12.62
CA THR A 92 0.75 16.31 11.72
C THR A 92 -0.77 16.39 11.64
N ALA A 93 -1.48 16.39 12.78
CA ALA A 93 -2.95 16.42 12.80
C ALA A 93 -3.53 17.72 12.24
N ASP A 94 -2.89 18.86 12.48
CA ASP A 94 -3.36 20.16 11.97
C ASP A 94 -3.16 20.26 10.46
N ILE A 95 -2.05 19.74 9.95
CA ILE A 95 -1.77 19.64 8.52
C ILE A 95 -2.79 18.72 7.84
N ALA A 96 -3.06 17.55 8.42
CA ALA A 96 -4.09 16.63 7.92
C ALA A 96 -5.47 17.29 7.86
N ARG A 97 -5.84 18.08 8.89
CA ARG A 97 -7.12 18.80 8.95
C ARG A 97 -7.20 19.88 7.89
N ALA A 98 -6.15 20.66 7.71
CA ALA A 98 -6.09 21.71 6.71
C ALA A 98 -6.18 21.14 5.28
N ALA A 99 -5.57 19.98 5.04
CA ALA A 99 -5.59 19.30 3.74
C ALA A 99 -6.98 18.79 3.32
N ALA A 100 -7.94 18.69 4.26
CA ALA A 100 -9.28 18.22 3.95
C ALA A 100 -10.07 19.19 3.05
N GLY A 101 -9.80 20.49 3.15
CA GLY A 101 -10.49 21.53 2.39
C GLY A 101 -12.01 21.38 2.44
N GLU A 102 -12.65 21.35 1.26
CA GLU A 102 -14.10 21.20 1.11
C GLU A 102 -14.61 19.77 1.40
N HIS A 103 -13.71 18.78 1.53
CA HIS A 103 -14.04 17.36 1.75
C HIS A 103 -13.94 16.94 3.23
N GLY A 104 -13.98 17.91 4.16
CA GLY A 104 -13.85 17.66 5.59
C GLY A 104 -14.92 16.74 6.18
N ASP A 105 -16.09 16.61 5.54
CA ASP A 105 -17.18 15.72 5.94
C ASP A 105 -16.83 14.23 5.83
N ARG A 106 -15.83 13.90 4.98
CA ARG A 106 -15.32 12.56 4.76
C ARG A 106 -14.11 12.21 5.65
N LEU A 107 -13.55 13.18 6.37
CA LEU A 107 -12.36 13.00 7.20
C LEU A 107 -12.70 12.95 8.70
N SER A 108 -12.25 11.90 9.37
CA SER A 108 -12.09 11.82 10.82
C SER A 108 -10.61 11.92 11.17
N ILE A 109 -10.26 12.70 12.18
CA ILE A 109 -8.94 12.67 12.81
C ILE A 109 -9.14 12.27 14.27
N ILE A 110 -8.46 11.20 14.70
CA ILE A 110 -8.50 10.73 16.09
C ILE A 110 -7.12 10.82 16.71
N ALA A 111 -7.05 11.23 17.96
CA ALA A 111 -5.81 11.17 18.75
C ALA A 111 -5.59 9.72 19.22
N GLY A 112 -4.37 9.22 19.03
CA GLY A 112 -3.98 7.89 19.45
C GLY A 112 -3.96 7.76 20.98
N ALA A 113 -4.56 6.70 21.48
CA ALA A 113 -4.42 6.30 22.87
C ALA A 113 -2.97 5.88 23.20
N PRO A 114 -2.55 5.96 24.48
CA PRO A 114 -1.26 5.44 24.91
C PRO A 114 -1.02 4.01 24.42
N LEU A 115 0.23 3.68 24.10
CA LEU A 115 0.60 2.36 23.60
C LEU A 115 0.16 1.26 24.58
N GLU A 116 -0.76 0.40 24.13
CA GLU A 116 -1.21 -0.75 24.91
C GLU A 116 -0.12 -1.83 24.98
N HIS A 117 -0.04 -2.52 26.13
CA HIS A 117 0.94 -3.58 26.34
C HIS A 117 0.78 -4.71 25.31
N GLY A 118 1.89 -5.15 24.71
CA GLY A 118 1.91 -6.20 23.68
C GLY A 118 1.73 -5.68 22.25
N TRP A 119 1.43 -4.40 22.07
CA TRP A 119 1.36 -3.79 20.74
C TRP A 119 2.66 -3.09 20.33
N THR A 120 2.81 -2.91 19.01
CA THR A 120 3.78 -1.98 18.43
C THR A 120 3.06 -0.70 17.99
N GLY A 121 3.73 0.46 18.06
CA GLY A 121 3.10 1.78 17.84
C GLY A 121 2.23 1.87 16.59
N LYS A 122 2.80 1.61 15.41
CA LYS A 122 2.06 1.67 14.13
C LYS A 122 0.84 0.73 14.12
N LEU A 123 1.00 -0.51 14.59
CA LEU A 123 -0.11 -1.48 14.58
C LEU A 123 -1.18 -1.11 15.60
N TRP A 124 -0.82 -0.48 16.73
CA TRP A 124 -1.76 0.05 17.68
C TRP A 124 -2.59 1.20 17.09
N ALA A 125 -1.94 2.12 16.37
CA ALA A 125 -2.62 3.19 15.65
C ALA A 125 -3.58 2.63 14.58
N VAL A 126 -3.14 1.63 13.80
CA VAL A 126 -3.99 0.94 12.83
C VAL A 126 -5.20 0.29 13.52
N ALA A 127 -5.01 -0.45 14.62
CA ALA A 127 -6.10 -1.10 15.34
C ALA A 127 -7.15 -0.11 15.84
N GLN A 128 -6.71 1.01 16.41
CA GLN A 128 -7.60 2.10 16.83
C GLN A 128 -8.36 2.71 15.65
N GLY A 129 -7.67 2.95 14.53
CA GLY A 129 -8.27 3.49 13.31
C GLY A 129 -9.33 2.55 12.72
N ILE A 130 -9.08 1.24 12.71
CA ILE A 130 -10.05 0.22 12.27
C ILE A 130 -11.29 0.24 13.17
N ALA A 131 -11.09 0.25 14.49
CA ALA A 131 -12.19 0.31 15.45
C ALA A 131 -13.05 1.55 15.22
N HIS A 132 -12.42 2.72 15.04
CA HIS A 132 -13.14 3.96 14.73
C HIS A 132 -13.87 3.89 13.38
N ALA A 133 -13.20 3.43 12.33
CA ALA A 133 -13.78 3.37 10.99
C ALA A 133 -15.04 2.49 10.94
N ARG A 134 -15.06 1.38 11.68
CA ARG A 134 -16.25 0.52 11.84
C ARG A 134 -17.43 1.22 12.51
N THR A 135 -17.19 2.21 13.38
CA THR A 135 -18.28 3.02 13.96
C THR A 135 -18.82 4.06 12.96
N LYS A 136 -17.98 4.54 12.04
CA LYS A 136 -18.34 5.59 11.08
C LYS A 136 -18.95 5.05 9.79
N LEU A 137 -18.57 3.83 9.41
CA LEU A 137 -19.05 3.13 8.23
C LEU A 137 -19.14 1.63 8.54
N PRO A 138 -20.17 1.20 9.31
CA PRO A 138 -20.31 -0.19 9.75
C PRO A 138 -20.51 -1.18 8.59
N ASP A 139 -21.13 -0.70 7.51
CA ASP A 139 -21.40 -1.48 6.29
C ASP A 139 -20.33 -1.23 5.21
N ALA A 140 -19.09 -0.90 5.60
CA ALA A 140 -17.98 -0.81 4.66
C ALA A 140 -17.72 -2.19 4.03
N ASP A 141 -17.72 -2.25 2.70
CA ASP A 141 -17.40 -3.47 1.96
C ASP A 141 -15.89 -3.75 2.01
N TYR A 142 -15.05 -2.70 2.03
CA TYR A 142 -13.60 -2.84 2.18
C TYR A 142 -12.99 -1.84 3.16
N LEU A 143 -11.84 -2.22 3.70
CA LEU A 143 -10.93 -1.42 4.52
C LEU A 143 -9.60 -1.20 3.78
N LEU A 144 -9.27 0.05 3.49
CA LEU A 144 -7.96 0.46 2.97
C LEU A 144 -7.06 0.91 4.12
N LEU A 145 -5.97 0.19 4.35
CA LEU A 145 -4.86 0.59 5.21
C LEU A 145 -3.77 1.22 4.36
N THR A 146 -3.39 2.46 4.65
CA THR A 146 -2.35 3.16 3.89
C THR A 146 -1.48 4.07 4.76
N ASP A 147 -0.21 4.23 4.41
CA ASP A 147 0.73 5.04 5.19
C ASP A 147 0.51 6.54 4.98
N GLY A 148 0.90 7.34 5.98
CA GLY A 148 0.72 8.79 6.02
C GLY A 148 1.51 9.58 4.98
N ASP A 149 2.45 8.95 4.29
CA ASP A 149 3.32 9.56 3.28
C ASP A 149 3.03 9.08 1.84
N ILE A 150 1.95 8.30 1.65
CA ILE A 150 1.59 7.75 0.35
C ILE A 150 0.56 8.64 -0.37
N GLU A 151 0.93 9.06 -1.58
CA GLU A 151 0.05 9.79 -2.49
C GLU A 151 -0.69 8.81 -3.41
N HIS A 152 -2.01 9.02 -3.55
CA HIS A 152 -2.86 8.16 -4.38
C HIS A 152 -3.23 8.87 -5.68
N GLY A 153 -2.97 8.23 -6.83
CA GLY A 153 -3.44 8.74 -8.12
C GLY A 153 -4.99 8.82 -8.17
N PRO A 154 -5.62 9.73 -8.95
CA PRO A 154 -7.05 10.05 -8.83
C PRO A 154 -8.03 8.87 -9.01
N GLY A 155 -7.62 7.82 -9.74
CA GLY A 155 -8.42 6.62 -9.97
C GLY A 155 -8.02 5.41 -9.13
N ASN A 156 -7.09 5.56 -8.18
CA ASN A 156 -6.48 4.44 -7.47
C ASN A 156 -7.52 3.63 -6.69
N LEU A 157 -8.44 4.28 -5.99
CA LEU A 157 -9.45 3.58 -5.20
C LEU A 157 -10.45 2.82 -6.07
N ARG A 158 -10.83 3.38 -7.24
CA ARG A 158 -11.62 2.62 -8.23
C ARG A 158 -10.88 1.40 -8.74
N GLN A 159 -9.60 1.53 -9.03
CA GLN A 159 -8.78 0.42 -9.50
C GLN A 159 -8.67 -0.69 -8.44
N LEU A 160 -8.43 -0.32 -7.18
CA LEU A 160 -8.33 -1.26 -6.07
C LEU A 160 -9.66 -2.01 -5.85
N ALA A 161 -10.76 -1.28 -5.73
CA ALA A 161 -12.10 -1.84 -5.56
C ALA A 161 -12.48 -2.77 -6.73
N ALA A 162 -12.31 -2.30 -7.97
CA ALA A 162 -12.65 -3.09 -9.14
C ALA A 162 -11.80 -4.35 -9.29
N LYS A 163 -10.50 -4.28 -8.93
CA LYS A 163 -9.65 -5.48 -8.90
C LYS A 163 -10.13 -6.47 -7.84
N ALA A 164 -10.39 -5.98 -6.62
CA ALA A 164 -10.82 -6.84 -5.51
C ALA A 164 -12.14 -7.54 -5.84
N ASP A 165 -13.14 -6.81 -6.35
CA ASP A 165 -14.44 -7.37 -6.75
C ASP A 165 -14.33 -8.34 -7.93
N ALA A 166 -13.65 -7.94 -9.01
CA ALA A 166 -13.60 -8.74 -10.24
C ALA A 166 -12.86 -10.08 -10.06
N GLU A 167 -11.87 -10.10 -9.18
CA GLU A 167 -11.07 -11.30 -8.88
C GLU A 167 -11.47 -11.97 -7.56
N ASN A 168 -12.50 -11.45 -6.85
CA ASN A 168 -12.98 -11.93 -5.55
C ASN A 168 -11.84 -12.11 -4.53
N LEU A 169 -11.03 -11.06 -4.35
CA LEU A 169 -9.81 -11.08 -3.54
C LEU A 169 -10.10 -10.70 -2.09
N ALA A 170 -9.57 -11.49 -1.15
CA ALA A 170 -9.59 -11.14 0.28
C ALA A 170 -8.57 -10.06 0.66
N LEU A 171 -7.58 -9.80 -0.20
CA LEU A 171 -6.59 -8.75 0.01
C LEU A 171 -5.98 -8.32 -1.33
N THR A 172 -5.96 -7.01 -1.58
CA THR A 172 -5.22 -6.40 -2.68
C THR A 172 -4.22 -5.42 -2.11
N SER A 173 -2.92 -5.62 -2.34
CA SER A 173 -1.88 -4.69 -1.89
C SER A 173 -0.99 -4.20 -3.02
N LEU A 174 -0.45 -2.99 -2.87
CA LEU A 174 0.41 -2.36 -3.87
C LEU A 174 1.78 -2.04 -3.28
N MET A 175 2.83 -2.49 -3.96
CA MET A 175 4.15 -1.91 -3.75
C MET A 175 4.17 -0.51 -4.36
N VAL A 176 4.23 0.52 -3.52
CA VAL A 176 4.20 1.91 -3.96
C VAL A 176 5.46 2.30 -4.74
N LYS A 177 5.32 3.28 -5.62
CA LYS A 177 6.46 3.89 -6.29
C LYS A 177 7.22 4.73 -5.27
N LEU A 178 8.44 4.30 -4.93
CA LEU A 178 9.32 5.04 -4.02
C LEU A 178 9.70 6.40 -4.62
N ARG A 179 9.60 7.45 -3.81
CA ARG A 179 10.03 8.80 -4.18
C ARG A 179 11.55 8.82 -4.28
N CYS A 180 12.07 9.08 -5.47
CA CYS A 180 13.51 9.15 -5.78
C CYS A 180 13.79 10.43 -6.55
N GLU A 181 14.38 11.42 -5.88
CA GLU A 181 14.65 12.75 -6.40
C GLU A 181 16.02 12.78 -7.09
N THR A 182 17.04 12.17 -6.48
CA THR A 182 18.41 12.20 -6.99
C THR A 182 18.72 11.07 -7.98
N GLY A 183 19.76 11.25 -8.80
CA GLY A 183 20.24 10.19 -9.70
C GLY A 183 20.69 8.93 -8.96
N TRP A 184 21.30 9.09 -7.78
CA TRP A 184 21.74 7.97 -6.94
C TRP A 184 20.58 7.21 -6.33
N GLU A 185 19.54 7.91 -5.86
CA GLU A 185 18.32 7.26 -5.40
C GLU A 185 17.68 6.44 -6.52
N ARG A 186 17.54 7.03 -7.71
CA ARG A 186 16.97 6.33 -8.88
C ARG A 186 17.78 5.10 -9.29
N PHE A 187 19.08 5.07 -9.00
CA PHE A 187 19.95 3.93 -9.26
C PHE A 187 19.87 2.86 -8.16
N LEU A 188 19.90 3.26 -6.88
CA LEU A 188 20.06 2.35 -5.74
C LEU A 188 18.73 1.88 -5.14
N VAL A 189 17.75 2.79 -5.00
CA VAL A 189 16.49 2.52 -4.29
C VAL A 189 15.64 1.44 -4.98
N PRO A 190 15.52 1.37 -6.33
CA PRO A 190 14.76 0.30 -6.97
C PRO A 190 15.26 -1.11 -6.66
N ALA A 191 16.55 -1.27 -6.31
CA ALA A 191 17.10 -2.57 -5.91
C ALA A 191 16.38 -3.16 -4.68
N PHE A 192 15.89 -2.30 -3.78
CA PHE A 192 15.07 -2.70 -2.63
C PHE A 192 13.77 -3.40 -3.07
N VAL A 193 13.09 -2.88 -4.08
CA VAL A 193 11.86 -3.49 -4.63
C VAL A 193 12.17 -4.82 -5.32
N PHE A 194 13.28 -4.90 -6.07
CA PHE A 194 13.72 -6.16 -6.68
C PHE A 194 14.13 -7.20 -5.63
N PHE A 195 14.66 -6.79 -4.48
CA PHE A 195 14.94 -7.69 -3.37
C PHE A 195 13.66 -8.35 -2.85
N PHE A 196 12.59 -7.58 -2.61
CA PHE A 196 11.30 -8.18 -2.25
C PHE A 196 10.74 -9.08 -3.34
N GLN A 197 10.80 -8.66 -4.62
CA GLN A 197 10.37 -9.54 -5.71
C GLN A 197 11.21 -10.82 -5.78
N LYS A 198 12.48 -10.80 -5.39
CA LYS A 198 13.31 -12.02 -5.32
C LYS A 198 12.88 -12.95 -4.18
N LEU A 199 12.44 -12.42 -3.04
CA LEU A 199 11.92 -13.19 -1.90
C LEU A 199 10.48 -13.69 -2.15
N TYR A 200 9.63 -12.81 -2.66
CA TYR A 200 8.22 -13.00 -2.96
C TYR A 200 7.94 -12.52 -4.40
N PRO A 201 8.22 -13.34 -5.44
CA PRO A 201 7.92 -12.95 -6.81
C PRO A 201 6.44 -12.64 -6.95
N PHE A 202 6.11 -11.42 -7.34
CA PHE A 202 4.73 -10.95 -7.36
C PHE A 202 3.85 -11.80 -8.31
N ALA A 203 4.41 -12.27 -9.43
CA ALA A 203 3.72 -13.19 -10.33
C ALA A 203 3.35 -14.52 -9.66
N TRP A 204 4.11 -14.96 -8.66
CA TRP A 204 3.79 -16.17 -7.90
C TRP A 204 2.84 -15.88 -6.74
N VAL A 205 2.93 -14.71 -6.12
CA VAL A 205 1.99 -14.27 -5.08
C VAL A 205 0.58 -14.09 -5.66
N ASN A 206 0.48 -13.63 -6.91
CA ASN A 206 -0.78 -13.46 -7.63
C ASN A 206 -1.30 -14.77 -8.28
N ASP A 207 -0.63 -15.91 -8.08
CA ASP A 207 -1.03 -17.21 -8.65
C ASP A 207 -1.69 -18.07 -7.55
N PRO A 208 -3.02 -18.30 -7.60
CA PRO A 208 -3.74 -19.04 -6.57
C PRO A 208 -3.33 -20.52 -6.48
N ALA A 209 -2.65 -21.06 -7.50
CA ALA A 209 -2.12 -22.42 -7.46
C ALA A 209 -0.83 -22.53 -6.63
N ARG A 210 -0.24 -21.42 -6.16
CA ARG A 210 1.00 -21.39 -5.40
C ARG A 210 0.75 -21.09 -3.92
N LYS A 211 1.62 -21.63 -3.08
CA LYS A 211 1.57 -21.44 -1.62
C LYS A 211 2.23 -20.15 -1.12
N ILE A 212 2.92 -19.42 -2.00
CA ILE A 212 3.63 -18.21 -1.61
C ILE A 212 2.64 -17.05 -1.54
N ALA A 213 2.61 -16.38 -0.41
CA ALA A 213 1.79 -15.19 -0.19
C ALA A 213 2.69 -14.04 0.27
N GLY A 214 2.29 -12.82 -0.07
CA GLY A 214 3.00 -11.61 0.34
C GLY A 214 2.12 -10.40 0.09
N ALA A 215 2.32 -9.35 0.90
CA ALA A 215 1.65 -8.08 0.74
C ALA A 215 2.61 -6.95 1.08
N ALA A 216 2.39 -5.79 0.45
CA ALA A 216 3.12 -4.57 0.78
C ALA A 216 2.30 -3.77 1.80
N GLY A 217 2.89 -3.49 2.96
CA GLY A 217 2.17 -2.89 4.10
C GLY A 217 1.73 -1.44 3.90
N GLY A 218 2.29 -0.73 2.92
CA GLY A 218 1.99 0.69 2.71
C GLY A 218 0.64 0.96 2.04
N CYS A 219 0.07 0.00 1.31
CA CYS A 219 -1.26 0.17 0.69
C CYS A 219 -1.91 -1.21 0.57
N MET A 220 -2.91 -1.46 1.41
CA MET A 220 -3.61 -2.74 1.52
C MET A 220 -5.12 -2.51 1.59
N LEU A 221 -5.85 -2.99 0.58
CA LEU A 221 -7.30 -3.11 0.59
C LEU A 221 -7.66 -4.52 1.06
N VAL A 222 -8.50 -4.62 2.09
CA VAL A 222 -8.93 -5.87 2.75
C VAL A 222 -10.44 -5.91 2.87
#